data_AF-A0A919AE86-F1
#
_entry.id   AF-A0A919AE86-F1
#
_cell.length_a   1.000
_cell.length_b   1.000
_cell.length_c   1.000
_cell.angle_alpha   90.00
_cell.angle_beta   90.00
_cell.angle_gamma   90.00
#
_symmetry.space_group_name_H-M   'P 1'
#
loop_
_entity.id
_entity.type
_entity.pdbx_description
1 polymer ?
#
loop_
_entity_poly.entity_id
_entity_poly.type
_entity_poly.pdbx_seq_one_letter_code
_entity_poly.pdbx_strand_id
1 'polypeptide(L)'
;MGFLIFLALIGFCVWMIASEAEQKKKRRAEAAMESARRERLADPATAGAEMTRTARAGDVGDVQNLLPHLPAWPVRDAMLCTAQWLAVLSNGAAVADRAGVPRGTTDEVRALVESALAELASMATKLVSLSQLFAGDWNALAPDIRGRLETGAHHLNGISEAASSLRDSLGFAVAEQHGSTESAASVRRNLDALATAIRQTAQDDAD
;
A
#
# COMPACT_ATOMS: atom_id res chain seq x y z
N MET A 1 27.16 -30.54 -47.20
CA MET A 1 27.24 -29.64 -46.02
C MET A 1 26.36 -28.40 -46.16
N GLY A 2 26.37 -27.66 -47.28
CA GLY A 2 25.61 -26.39 -47.40
C GLY A 2 24.08 -26.49 -47.29
N PHE A 3 23.45 -27.57 -47.76
CA PHE A 3 21.98 -27.72 -47.72
C PHE A 3 21.41 -27.89 -46.30
N LEU A 4 22.14 -28.61 -45.43
CA LEU A 4 21.75 -28.79 -44.02
C LEU A 4 21.87 -27.48 -43.23
N ILE A 5 22.89 -26.67 -43.54
CA ILE A 5 23.07 -25.34 -42.94
C ILE A 5 21.92 -24.41 -43.36
N PHE A 6 21.52 -24.47 -44.62
CA PHE A 6 20.41 -23.65 -45.13
C PHE A 6 19.06 -24.01 -44.48
N LEU A 7 18.76 -25.30 -44.30
CA LEU A 7 17.55 -25.75 -43.61
C LEU A 7 17.56 -25.35 -42.11
N ALA A 8 18.71 -25.44 -41.44
CA ALA A 8 18.84 -24.99 -40.06
C ALA A 8 18.63 -23.46 -39.94
N LEU A 9 19.13 -22.69 -40.91
CA LEU A 9 18.96 -21.23 -40.94
C LEU A 9 17.48 -20.84 -41.13
N ILE A 10 16.76 -21.54 -42.03
CA ILE A 10 15.31 -21.32 -42.22
C ILE A 10 14.54 -21.64 -40.94
N GLY A 11 14.82 -22.78 -40.30
CA GLY A 11 14.19 -23.16 -39.04
C GLY A 11 14.40 -22.13 -37.94
N PHE A 12 15.62 -21.59 -37.84
CA PHE A 12 15.97 -20.53 -36.89
C PHE A 12 15.23 -19.21 -37.19
N CYS A 13 15.15 -18.79 -38.46
CA CYS A 13 14.41 -17.59 -38.86
C CYS A 13 12.91 -17.70 -38.53
N VAL A 14 12.28 -18.85 -38.81
CA VAL A 14 10.86 -19.08 -38.49
C VAL A 14 10.64 -19.07 -36.98
N TRP A 15 11.53 -19.70 -36.20
CA TRP A 15 11.46 -19.69 -34.74
C TRP A 15 11.65 -18.28 -34.15
N MET A 16 12.59 -17.49 -34.67
CA MET A 16 12.81 -16.10 -34.25
C MET A 16 11.57 -15.23 -34.50
N ILE A 17 10.94 -15.35 -35.67
CA ILE A 17 9.72 -14.60 -36.01
C ILE A 17 8.55 -15.02 -35.09
N ALA A 18 8.40 -16.32 -34.81
CA ALA A 18 7.37 -16.82 -33.90
C ALA A 18 7.59 -16.35 -32.45
N SER A 19 8.84 -16.37 -31.99
CA SER A 19 9.28 -15.85 -30.68
C SER A 19 8.96 -14.37 -30.52
N GLU A 20 9.29 -13.54 -31.52
CA GLU A 20 8.95 -12.12 -31.50
C GLU A 20 7.43 -11.88 -31.49
N ALA A 21 6.67 -12.69 -32.22
CA ALA A 21 5.21 -12.57 -32.24
C ALA A 21 4.59 -12.92 -30.88
N GLU A 22 5.09 -13.94 -30.19
CA GLU A 22 4.68 -14.25 -28.82
C GLU A 22 5.08 -13.17 -27.83
N GLN A 23 6.29 -12.64 -27.92
CA GLN A 23 6.72 -11.52 -27.08
C GLN A 23 5.88 -10.27 -27.32
N LYS A 24 5.57 -9.94 -28.58
CA LYS A 24 4.67 -8.82 -28.92
C LYS A 24 3.26 -9.04 -28.38
N LYS A 25 2.74 -10.27 -28.45
CA LYS A 25 1.44 -10.63 -27.84
C LYS A 25 1.47 -10.46 -26.33
N LYS A 26 2.53 -10.94 -25.65
CA LYS A 26 2.71 -10.76 -24.19
C LYS A 26 2.78 -9.29 -23.81
N ARG A 27 3.62 -8.50 -24.48
CA ARG A 27 3.73 -7.05 -24.24
C ARG A 27 2.41 -6.31 -24.48
N ARG A 28 1.64 -6.69 -25.49
CA ARG A 28 0.30 -6.12 -25.74
C ARG A 28 -0.70 -6.52 -24.66
N ALA A 29 -0.66 -7.76 -24.19
CA ALA A 29 -1.50 -8.23 -23.09
C ALA A 29 -1.12 -7.53 -21.78
N GLU A 30 0.16 -7.40 -21.48
CA GLU A 30 0.68 -6.63 -20.33
C GLU A 30 0.28 -5.17 -20.41
N ALA A 31 0.45 -4.52 -21.57
CA ALA A 31 0.02 -3.14 -21.77
C ALA A 31 -1.49 -2.95 -21.65
N ALA A 32 -2.29 -3.92 -22.12
CA ALA A 32 -3.75 -3.89 -21.98
C ALA A 32 -4.20 -4.11 -20.53
N MET A 33 -3.52 -4.99 -19.79
CA MET A 33 -3.75 -5.18 -18.35
C MET A 33 -3.38 -3.92 -17.57
N GLU A 34 -2.26 -3.29 -17.91
CA GLU A 34 -1.79 -2.05 -17.30
C GLU A 34 -2.73 -0.87 -17.60
N SER A 35 -3.23 -0.76 -18.83
CA SER A 35 -4.23 0.26 -19.18
C SER A 35 -5.55 0.03 -18.44
N ALA A 36 -6.02 -1.23 -18.38
CA ALA A 36 -7.22 -1.57 -17.62
C ALA A 36 -7.05 -1.31 -16.12
N ARG A 37 -5.85 -1.52 -15.57
CA ARG A 37 -5.53 -1.22 -14.17
C ARG A 37 -5.54 0.28 -13.91
N ARG A 38 -4.96 1.09 -14.81
CA ARG A 38 -5.02 2.56 -14.74
C ARG A 38 -6.45 3.07 -14.78
N GLU A 39 -7.27 2.53 -15.68
CA GLU A 39 -8.67 2.92 -15.81
C GLU A 39 -9.46 2.58 -14.54
N ARG A 40 -9.22 1.40 -13.94
CA ARG A 40 -9.83 1.02 -12.67
C ARG A 40 -9.39 1.93 -11.51
N LEU A 41 -8.10 2.19 -11.37
CA LEU A 41 -7.56 3.03 -10.29
C LEU A 41 -7.82 4.53 -10.52
N ALA A 42 -8.25 4.92 -11.71
CA ALA A 42 -8.80 6.24 -11.93
C ALA A 42 -10.12 6.41 -11.18
N ASP A 43 -10.93 5.37 -10.99
CA ASP A 43 -12.16 5.47 -10.19
C ASP A 43 -11.82 5.69 -8.69
N PRO A 44 -12.31 6.78 -8.06
CA PRO A 44 -11.96 7.10 -6.68
C PRO A 44 -12.33 6.03 -5.66
N ALA A 45 -13.47 5.38 -5.82
CA ALA A 45 -13.92 4.32 -4.91
C ALA A 45 -13.01 3.08 -5.04
N THR A 46 -12.67 2.72 -6.28
CA THR A 46 -11.75 1.62 -6.58
C THR A 46 -10.35 1.89 -6.05
N ALA A 47 -9.84 3.12 -6.16
CA ALA A 47 -8.53 3.49 -5.62
C ALA A 47 -8.42 3.29 -4.09
N GLY A 48 -9.44 3.74 -3.34
CA GLY A 48 -9.51 3.51 -1.91
C GLY A 48 -9.60 2.02 -1.54
N ALA A 49 -10.47 1.28 -2.23
CA ALA A 49 -10.64 -0.15 -2.02
C ALA A 49 -9.37 -0.95 -2.33
N GLU A 50 -8.66 -0.61 -3.41
CA GLU A 50 -7.40 -1.23 -3.80
C GLU A 50 -6.30 -0.96 -2.79
N MET A 51 -6.21 0.28 -2.28
CA MET A 51 -5.27 0.64 -1.22
C MET A 51 -5.49 -0.19 0.05
N THR A 52 -6.74 -0.31 0.51
CA THR A 52 -7.10 -1.20 1.62
C THR A 52 -6.75 -2.65 1.32
N ARG A 53 -7.11 -3.13 0.13
CA ARG A 53 -6.92 -4.54 -0.27
C ARG A 53 -5.45 -4.92 -0.26
N THR A 54 -4.57 -4.14 -0.88
CA THR A 54 -3.14 -4.43 -0.97
C THR A 54 -2.47 -4.30 0.39
N ALA A 55 -2.80 -3.27 1.17
CA ALA A 55 -2.21 -3.09 2.49
C ALA A 55 -2.70 -4.18 3.47
N ARG A 56 -3.98 -4.55 3.45
CA ARG A 56 -4.50 -5.65 4.26
C ARG A 56 -3.83 -6.99 3.94
N ALA A 57 -3.55 -7.24 2.66
CA ALA A 57 -2.85 -8.45 2.22
C ALA A 57 -1.43 -8.59 2.78
N GLY A 58 -0.84 -7.48 3.26
CA GLY A 58 0.47 -7.48 3.92
C GLY A 58 1.66 -7.48 2.97
N ASP A 59 1.44 -7.25 1.67
CA ASP A 59 2.48 -7.21 0.65
C ASP A 59 2.87 -5.76 0.31
N VAL A 60 4.07 -5.37 0.75
CA VAL A 60 4.66 -4.04 0.51
C VAL A 60 4.91 -3.80 -0.98
N GLY A 61 5.27 -4.84 -1.75
CA GLY A 61 5.48 -4.74 -3.19
C GLY A 61 4.19 -4.41 -3.93
N ASP A 62 3.08 -5.03 -3.53
CA ASP A 62 1.76 -4.71 -4.10
C ASP A 62 1.29 -3.29 -3.77
N VAL A 63 1.61 -2.78 -2.57
CA VAL A 63 1.36 -1.37 -2.22
C VAL A 63 2.21 -0.45 -3.09
N GLN A 64 3.49 -0.75 -3.31
CA GLN A 64 4.36 0.05 -4.20
C GLN A 64 3.87 0.03 -5.64
N ASN A 65 3.27 -1.08 -6.09
CA ASN A 65 2.67 -1.18 -7.42
C ASN A 65 1.47 -0.23 -7.62
N LEU A 66 0.95 0.42 -6.57
CA LEU A 66 -0.07 1.47 -6.69
C LEU A 66 0.52 2.85 -7.04
N LEU A 67 1.81 3.09 -6.78
CA LEU A 67 2.48 4.37 -7.00
C LEU A 67 2.26 4.95 -8.42
N PRO A 68 2.36 4.18 -9.52
CA PRO A 68 2.18 4.72 -10.87
C PRO A 68 0.75 5.17 -11.18
N HIS A 69 -0.21 4.78 -10.35
CA HIS A 69 -1.65 5.01 -10.56
C HIS A 69 -2.21 6.10 -9.65
N LEU A 70 -1.46 6.54 -8.66
CA LEU A 70 -1.85 7.63 -7.78
C LEU A 70 -1.37 8.98 -8.34
N PRO A 71 -2.20 10.04 -8.19
CA PRO A 71 -1.83 11.41 -8.51
C PRO A 71 -0.48 11.80 -7.92
N ALA A 72 0.39 12.37 -8.75
CA ALA A 72 1.75 12.77 -8.37
C ALA A 72 1.76 14.07 -7.55
N TRP A 73 1.00 14.07 -6.45
CA TRP A 73 0.88 15.19 -5.52
C TRP A 73 1.77 14.98 -4.29
N PRO A 74 2.16 16.06 -3.58
CA PRO A 74 3.08 15.98 -2.44
C PRO A 74 2.65 15.01 -1.33
N VAL A 75 1.34 14.80 -1.17
CA VAL A 75 0.75 13.94 -0.14
C VAL A 75 0.79 12.44 -0.48
N ARG A 76 1.11 12.07 -1.73
CA ARG A 76 1.13 10.69 -2.21
C ARG A 76 2.12 9.82 -1.42
N ASP A 77 3.30 10.35 -1.13
CA ASP A 77 4.37 9.57 -0.52
C ASP A 77 4.05 9.23 0.94
N ALA A 78 3.43 10.16 1.67
CA ALA A 78 2.93 9.91 3.03
C ALA A 78 1.87 8.80 3.06
N MET A 79 0.93 8.82 2.12
CA MET A 79 -0.07 7.76 1.98
C MET A 79 0.57 6.39 1.70
N LEU A 80 1.50 6.32 0.75
CA LEU A 80 2.16 5.06 0.41
C LEU A 80 3.03 4.54 1.56
N CYS A 81 3.78 5.42 2.24
CA CYS A 81 4.55 5.04 3.42
C CYS A 81 3.64 4.44 4.50
N THR A 82 2.51 5.09 4.77
CA THR A 82 1.51 4.61 5.74
C THR A 82 0.94 3.25 5.34
N ALA A 83 0.54 3.10 4.08
CA ALA A 83 0.05 1.84 3.53
C ALA A 83 1.06 0.69 3.69
N GLN A 84 2.34 0.96 3.45
CA GLN A 84 3.41 -0.02 3.61
C GLN A 84 3.58 -0.44 5.07
N TRP A 85 3.60 0.51 6.01
CA TRP A 85 3.70 0.18 7.43
C TRP A 85 2.49 -0.58 7.95
N LEU A 86 1.28 -0.25 7.50
CA LEU A 86 0.07 -1.00 7.82
C LEU A 86 0.12 -2.42 7.23
N ALA A 87 0.69 -2.60 6.03
CA ALA A 87 0.90 -3.92 5.45
C ALA A 87 1.87 -4.77 6.26
N VAL A 88 3.02 -4.18 6.64
CA VAL A 88 4.00 -4.84 7.50
C VAL A 88 3.37 -5.21 8.85
N LEU A 89 2.56 -4.32 9.43
CA LEU A 89 1.92 -4.55 10.71
C LEU A 89 0.82 -5.63 10.63
N SER A 90 0.02 -5.66 9.56
CA SER A 90 -0.97 -6.71 9.28
C SER A 90 -0.29 -8.09 9.23
N ASN A 91 0.81 -8.20 8.46
CA ASN A 91 1.59 -9.43 8.39
C ASN A 91 2.26 -9.75 9.74
N GLY A 92 2.80 -8.75 10.42
CA GLY A 92 3.42 -8.87 11.74
C GLY A 92 2.45 -9.42 12.79
N ALA A 93 1.19 -9.00 12.78
CA ALA A 93 0.15 -9.54 13.65
C ALA A 93 -0.15 -11.02 13.37
N ALA A 94 -0.14 -11.44 12.10
CA ALA A 94 -0.30 -12.84 11.72
C ALA A 94 0.89 -13.70 12.16
N VAL A 95 2.11 -13.17 12.06
CA VAL A 95 3.33 -13.84 12.57
C VAL A 95 3.30 -13.93 14.09
N ALA A 96 2.94 -12.85 14.78
CA ALA A 96 2.86 -12.80 16.24
C ALA A 96 1.85 -13.81 16.80
N ASP A 97 0.69 -13.95 16.15
CA ASP A 97 -0.33 -14.93 16.52
C ASP A 97 0.20 -16.37 16.41
N ARG A 98 0.91 -16.69 15.32
CA ARG A 98 1.56 -18.01 15.14
C ARG A 98 2.70 -18.26 16.12
N ALA A 99 3.37 -17.21 16.57
CA ALA A 99 4.45 -17.28 17.55
C ALA A 99 3.94 -17.40 19.01
N GLY A 100 2.63 -17.35 19.24
CA GLY A 100 2.04 -17.51 20.57
C GLY A 100 1.90 -16.21 21.37
N VAL A 101 2.02 -15.04 20.73
CA VAL A 101 1.66 -13.76 21.35
C VAL A 101 0.17 -13.78 21.74
N PRO A 102 -0.25 -13.21 22.89
CA PRO A 102 -1.64 -13.25 23.32
C PRO A 102 -2.62 -12.76 22.24
N ARG A 103 -3.66 -13.55 21.99
CA ARG A 103 -4.68 -13.24 20.96
C ARG A 103 -5.32 -11.87 21.14
N GLY A 104 -5.57 -11.45 22.38
CA GLY A 104 -6.12 -10.12 22.66
C GLY A 104 -5.24 -8.99 22.08
N THR A 105 -3.91 -9.13 22.15
CA THR A 105 -2.98 -8.17 21.56
C THR A 105 -3.03 -8.21 20.03
N THR A 106 -2.98 -9.40 19.42
CA THR A 106 -2.97 -9.50 17.95
C THR A 106 -4.31 -9.11 17.32
N ASP A 107 -5.43 -9.37 18.00
CA ASP A 107 -6.76 -8.92 17.60
C ASP A 107 -6.88 -7.38 17.67
N GLU A 108 -6.33 -6.76 18.71
CA GLU A 108 -6.29 -5.30 18.86
C GLU A 108 -5.45 -4.64 17.76
N VAL A 109 -4.28 -5.20 17.44
CA VAL A 109 -3.46 -4.75 16.30
C VAL A 109 -4.26 -4.82 15.01
N ARG A 110 -4.95 -5.93 14.73
CA ARG A 110 -5.77 -6.08 13.51
C ARG A 110 -6.89 -5.04 13.47
N ALA A 111 -7.59 -4.81 14.58
CA ALA A 111 -8.67 -3.81 14.64
C ALA A 111 -8.16 -2.39 14.37
N LEU A 112 -7.00 -2.01 14.92
CA LEU A 112 -6.38 -0.71 14.67
C LEU A 112 -5.88 -0.58 13.24
N VAL A 113 -5.29 -1.64 12.66
CA VAL A 113 -4.92 -1.67 11.24
C VAL A 113 -6.16 -1.45 10.37
N GLU A 114 -7.26 -2.15 10.63
CA GLU A 114 -8.50 -1.96 9.87
C GLU A 114 -9.05 -0.53 9.95
N SER A 115 -8.96 0.09 11.13
CA SER A 115 -9.37 1.48 11.33
C SER A 115 -8.46 2.44 10.54
N ALA A 116 -7.14 2.26 10.62
CA ALA A 116 -6.18 3.05 9.85
C ALA A 116 -6.32 2.87 8.33
N LEU A 117 -6.67 1.66 7.87
CA LEU A 117 -6.93 1.39 6.46
C LEU A 117 -8.18 2.10 5.94
N ALA A 118 -9.19 2.30 6.79
CA ALA A 118 -10.38 3.07 6.43
C ALA A 118 -10.02 4.55 6.21
N GLU A 119 -9.21 5.14 7.10
CA GLU A 119 -8.72 6.52 6.95
C GLU A 119 -7.86 6.69 5.69
N LEU A 120 -6.94 5.75 5.45
CA LEU A 120 -6.10 5.73 4.26
C LEU A 120 -6.94 5.61 2.97
N ALA A 121 -7.99 4.79 2.97
CA ALA A 121 -8.91 4.64 1.84
C ALA A 121 -9.70 5.92 1.58
N SER A 122 -10.21 6.56 2.64
CA SER A 122 -10.88 7.86 2.57
C SER A 122 -9.98 8.90 1.90
N MET A 123 -8.73 9.01 2.35
CA MET A 123 -7.74 9.91 1.76
C MET A 123 -7.46 9.58 0.29
N ALA A 124 -7.33 8.31 -0.07
CA ALA A 124 -7.09 7.89 -1.45
C ALA A 124 -8.25 8.26 -2.37
N THR A 125 -9.48 8.02 -1.93
CA THR A 125 -10.69 8.41 -2.66
C THR A 125 -10.76 9.92 -2.83
N LYS A 126 -10.49 10.72 -1.78
CA LYS A 126 -10.45 12.19 -1.86
C LYS A 126 -9.40 12.67 -2.85
N LEU A 127 -8.18 12.16 -2.76
CA LEU A 127 -7.07 12.54 -3.60
C LEU A 127 -7.33 12.23 -5.08
N VAL A 128 -7.83 11.03 -5.40
CA VAL A 128 -8.16 10.67 -6.78
C VAL A 128 -9.32 11.54 -7.30
N SER A 129 -10.37 11.74 -6.50
CA SER A 129 -11.51 12.61 -6.88
C SER A 129 -11.06 14.03 -7.23
N LEU A 130 -10.25 14.64 -6.35
CA LEU A 130 -9.73 15.99 -6.58
C LEU A 130 -8.79 16.02 -7.79
N SER A 131 -7.95 15.01 -7.98
CA SER A 131 -7.08 14.96 -9.14
C SER A 131 -7.85 14.93 -10.46
N GLN A 132 -9.01 14.27 -10.51
CA GLN A 132 -9.85 14.28 -11.70
C GLN A 132 -10.48 15.65 -11.95
N LEU A 133 -11.01 16.29 -10.91
CA LEU A 133 -11.65 17.61 -11.00
C LEU A 133 -10.68 18.71 -11.46
N PHE A 134 -9.41 18.60 -11.06
CA PHE A 134 -8.37 19.59 -11.34
C PHE A 134 -7.34 19.10 -12.38
N ALA A 135 -7.68 18.07 -13.17
CA ALA A 135 -6.83 17.52 -14.23
C ALA A 135 -5.39 17.16 -13.78
N GLY A 136 -5.24 16.76 -12.52
CA GLY A 136 -3.97 16.40 -11.89
C GLY A 136 -3.09 17.58 -11.50
N ASP A 137 -3.52 18.83 -11.71
CA ASP A 137 -2.74 20.00 -11.35
C ASP A 137 -2.91 20.35 -9.87
N TRP A 138 -1.88 20.08 -9.08
CA TRP A 138 -1.81 20.45 -7.66
C TRP A 138 -1.99 21.95 -7.45
N ASN A 139 -1.46 22.79 -8.34
CA ASN A 139 -1.51 24.25 -8.18
C ASN A 139 -2.85 24.87 -8.54
N ALA A 140 -3.71 24.11 -9.23
CA ALA A 140 -5.09 24.51 -9.51
C ALA A 140 -6.01 24.36 -8.29
N LEU A 141 -5.60 23.61 -7.26
CA LEU A 141 -6.32 23.51 -6.00
C LEU A 141 -6.26 24.82 -5.21
N ALA A 142 -7.40 25.17 -4.60
CA ALA A 142 -7.45 26.30 -3.68
C ALA A 142 -6.50 26.06 -2.48
N PRO A 143 -5.84 27.11 -1.93
CA PRO A 143 -4.85 26.96 -0.87
C PRO A 143 -5.38 26.25 0.39
N ASP A 144 -6.65 26.45 0.73
CA ASP A 144 -7.34 25.78 1.83
C ASP A 144 -7.46 24.27 1.59
N ILE A 145 -7.84 23.84 0.39
CA ILE A 145 -7.93 22.42 0.02
C ILE A 145 -6.54 21.76 0.10
N ARG A 146 -5.51 22.45 -0.41
CA ARG A 146 -4.12 21.97 -0.28
C ARG A 146 -3.70 21.83 1.17
N GLY A 147 -3.98 22.84 1.99
CA GLY A 147 -3.69 22.81 3.43
C GLY A 147 -4.36 21.63 4.12
N ARG A 148 -5.63 21.33 3.81
CA ARG A 148 -6.32 20.14 4.36
C ARG A 148 -5.68 18.82 3.93
N LEU A 149 -5.28 18.70 2.67
CA LEU A 149 -4.58 17.50 2.19
C LEU A 149 -3.20 17.34 2.85
N GLU A 150 -2.48 18.43 3.06
CA GLU A 150 -1.19 18.43 3.75
C GLU A 150 -1.33 18.07 5.23
N THR A 151 -2.35 18.60 5.93
CA THR A 151 -2.68 18.19 7.31
C THR A 151 -3.02 16.70 7.37
N GLY A 152 -3.85 16.22 6.45
CA GLY A 152 -4.17 14.81 6.37
C GLY A 152 -2.94 13.93 6.13
N ALA A 153 -2.01 14.37 5.27
CA ALA A 153 -0.73 13.67 5.08
C ALA A 153 0.14 13.67 6.35
N HIS A 154 0.13 14.77 7.12
CA HIS A 154 0.83 14.82 8.40
C HIS A 154 0.25 13.81 9.41
N HIS A 155 -1.07 13.65 9.45
CA HIS A 155 -1.71 12.66 10.31
C HIS A 155 -1.39 11.23 9.89
N LEU A 156 -1.38 10.96 8.58
CA LEU A 156 -0.93 9.67 8.03
C LEU A 156 0.52 9.37 8.43
N ASN A 157 1.41 10.36 8.43
CA ASN A 157 2.77 10.18 8.95
C ASN A 157 2.76 9.76 10.42
N GLY A 158 1.93 10.37 11.26
CA GLY A 158 1.76 9.96 12.66
C GLY A 158 1.29 8.50 12.81
N ILE A 159 0.35 8.06 11.97
CA ILE A 159 -0.05 6.64 11.90
C ILE A 159 1.14 5.76 11.49
N SER A 160 1.91 6.18 10.49
CA SER A 160 3.06 5.42 9.99
C SER A 160 4.16 5.25 11.04
N GLU A 161 4.46 6.29 11.80
CA GLU A 161 5.43 6.27 12.89
C GLU A 161 4.97 5.35 14.03
N ALA A 162 3.71 5.47 14.44
CA ALA A 162 3.13 4.61 15.47
C ALA A 162 3.08 3.14 15.02
N ALA A 163 2.73 2.87 13.77
CA ALA A 163 2.70 1.53 13.19
C ALA A 163 4.11 0.92 13.11
N SER A 164 5.11 1.71 12.73
CA SER A 164 6.52 1.30 12.72
C SER A 164 7.01 0.94 14.13
N SER A 165 6.75 1.80 15.12
CA SER A 165 7.12 1.53 16.51
C SER A 165 6.41 0.30 17.07
N LEU A 166 5.13 0.12 16.78
CA LEU A 166 4.36 -1.06 17.18
C LEU A 166 4.90 -2.34 16.54
N ARG A 167 5.27 -2.29 15.26
CA ARG A 167 5.91 -3.40 14.55
C ARG A 167 7.19 -3.83 15.27
N ASP A 168 8.03 -2.87 15.67
CA ASP A 168 9.28 -3.19 16.36
C ASP A 168 9.01 -3.83 17.72
N SER A 169 8.11 -3.27 18.52
CA SER A 169 7.70 -3.85 19.82
C SER A 169 7.11 -5.25 19.68
N LEU A 170 6.27 -5.49 18.67
CA LEU A 170 5.75 -6.82 18.37
C LEU A 170 6.87 -7.78 17.97
N GLY A 171 7.84 -7.32 17.18
CA GLY A 171 9.02 -8.10 16.81
C GLY A 171 9.84 -8.54 18.03
N PHE A 172 10.06 -7.63 18.98
CA PHE A 172 10.70 -7.97 20.26
C PHE A 172 9.88 -8.96 21.09
N ALA A 173 8.57 -8.77 21.19
CA ALA A 173 7.67 -9.69 21.89
C ALA A 173 7.69 -11.11 21.31
N VAL A 174 7.77 -11.23 19.99
CA VAL A 174 7.92 -12.52 19.29
C VAL A 174 9.28 -13.15 19.58
N ALA A 175 10.35 -12.36 19.59
CA ALA A 175 11.71 -12.85 19.80
C ALA A 175 11.99 -13.32 21.24
N GLU A 176 11.40 -12.69 22.25
CA GLU A 176 11.63 -13.05 23.67
C GLU A 176 10.99 -14.39 24.10
N GLN A 177 10.22 -15.03 23.22
CA GLN A 177 9.52 -16.30 23.39
C GLN A 177 8.56 -16.45 24.58
N HIS A 178 8.72 -15.77 25.71
CA HIS A 178 7.76 -15.65 26.83
C HIS A 178 7.80 -14.20 27.34
N GLY A 179 6.84 -13.39 26.88
CA GLY A 179 6.83 -11.94 27.04
C GLY A 179 7.25 -11.44 28.43
N SER A 180 8.39 -10.74 28.46
CA SER A 180 8.74 -9.94 29.62
C SER A 180 7.64 -8.89 29.86
N THR A 181 7.42 -8.52 31.12
CA THR A 181 6.49 -7.43 31.47
C THR A 181 6.82 -6.12 30.76
N GLU A 182 8.09 -5.91 30.43
CA GLU A 182 8.58 -4.75 29.69
C GLU A 182 8.16 -4.78 28.22
N SER A 183 8.29 -5.93 27.56
CA SER A 183 7.85 -6.14 26.18
C SER A 183 6.34 -5.95 26.04
N ALA A 184 5.55 -6.51 26.96
CA ALA A 184 4.09 -6.32 26.99
C ALA A 184 3.69 -4.84 27.20
N ALA A 185 4.38 -4.12 28.10
CA ALA A 185 4.14 -2.70 28.33
C ALA A 185 4.51 -1.83 27.11
N SER A 186 5.60 -2.17 26.40
CA SER A 186 6.01 -1.51 25.17
C SER A 186 4.96 -1.67 24.07
N VAL A 187 4.49 -2.91 23.84
CA VAL A 187 3.42 -3.18 22.87
C VAL A 187 2.15 -2.40 23.21
N ARG A 188 1.73 -2.37 24.49
CA ARG A 188 0.54 -1.62 24.91
C ARG A 188 0.68 -0.12 24.66
N ARG A 189 1.82 0.48 25.01
CA ARG A 189 2.08 1.91 24.76
C ARG A 189 1.98 2.25 23.28
N ASN A 190 2.51 1.39 22.42
CA ASN A 190 2.50 1.61 20.97
C ASN A 190 1.12 1.36 20.34
N LEU A 191 0.31 0.47 20.91
CA LEU A 191 -1.11 0.35 20.57
C LEU A 191 -1.87 1.64 20.91
N ASP A 192 -1.67 2.20 22.10
CA ASP A 192 -2.32 3.45 22.53
C ASP A 192 -1.88 4.63 21.65
N ALA A 193 -0.61 4.68 21.25
CA ALA A 193 -0.09 5.67 20.32
C ALA A 193 -0.74 5.57 18.94
N LEU A 194 -0.84 4.35 18.38
CA LEU A 194 -1.50 4.11 17.10
C LEU A 194 -2.99 4.48 17.15
N ALA A 195 -3.70 4.06 18.21
CA ALA A 195 -5.11 4.43 18.42
C ALA A 195 -5.31 5.94 18.54
N THR A 196 -4.34 6.66 19.11
CA THR A 196 -4.38 8.12 19.21
C THR A 196 -4.15 8.79 17.86
N ALA A 197 -3.17 8.33 17.08
CA ALA A 197 -2.91 8.84 15.73
C ALA A 197 -4.12 8.62 14.79
N ILE A 198 -4.79 7.46 14.88
CA ILE A 198 -6.01 7.18 14.11
C ILE A 198 -7.13 8.15 14.50
N ARG A 199 -7.36 8.36 15.81
CA ARG A 199 -8.39 9.30 16.30
C ARG A 199 -8.15 10.74 15.84
N GLN A 200 -6.90 11.19 15.86
CA GLN A 200 -6.53 12.53 15.36
C GLN A 200 -6.86 12.67 13.86
N THR A 201 -6.68 11.60 13.08
CA THR A 201 -7.03 11.60 11.66
C THR A 201 -8.55 11.70 11.46
N ALA A 202 -9.33 10.92 12.22
CA ALA A 202 -10.79 10.87 12.08
C ALA A 202 -11.50 12.15 12.55
N GLN A 203 -10.93 12.91 13.50
CA GLN A 203 -11.54 14.13 14.03
C GLN A 203 -11.50 15.30 13.02
N ASP A 204 -10.42 15.45 12.26
CA ASP A 204 -10.26 16.53 11.28
C ASP A 204 -11.06 16.31 9.98
N ASP A 205 -11.56 15.09 9.77
CA ASP A 205 -12.42 14.73 8.64
C ASP A 205 -13.90 15.11 8.89
N ALA A 206 -14.27 15.45 10.12
CA ALA A 206 -15.63 15.84 10.52
C ALA A 206 -15.91 17.36 10.46
N ASP A 207 -14.85 18.18 10.32
CA ASP A 207 -14.90 19.64 10.21
C ASP A 207 -14.75 20.13 8.74
#